data_AF-B9WID8-F1
#
_entry.id   AF-B9WID8-F1
#
_cell.length_a   1.000
_cell.length_b   1.000
_cell.length_c   1.000
_cell.angle_alpha   90.00
_cell.angle_beta   90.00
_cell.angle_gamma   90.00
#
_symmetry.space_group_name_H-M   'P 1'
#
loop_
_entity.id
_entity.type
_entity.pdbx_description
1 polymer ?
#
loop_
_entity_poly.entity_id
_entity_poly.type
_entity_poly.pdbx_seq_one_letter_code
_entity_poly.pdbx_strand_id
1 'polypeptide(L)'
;MGRNVLKYGGKSGILPKVRPIFRKPIRPPTEYEQAKEDSIETGYAEGIPLPKINGKEVSRKQPPKKYVTVEQRINQIKFPELTLKQMNELPAEERDAYKRQYYRAQFLKEAYLQEEKRLNRIDELKEKVHQQNLERQARLQQEEKLEHQNKTIEGLPTMQALLDKGMMRRRTKEEIELLKEQRNLNRKLKELQDKENQAQKVLELYHAAANFITTEEQLEEAIHRAFEVDVGVFEGNHTTIEAKLENRSLGYLTAEANEQKIKDAVLGEIDGKPGLQQVKELLSGEREKVKRQAQLNLKNN
;
A
#
# COMPACT_ATOMS: atom_id res chain seq x y z
N MET A 1 29.96 -5.40 -28.37
CA MET A 1 29.11 -6.50 -27.87
C MET A 1 27.78 -5.93 -27.38
N GLY A 2 26.65 -6.57 -27.68
CA GLY A 2 25.35 -6.07 -27.23
C GLY A 2 25.18 -6.16 -25.72
N ARG A 3 24.65 -5.11 -25.08
CA ARG A 3 24.49 -4.97 -23.62
C ARG A 3 23.77 -6.14 -22.92
N ASN A 4 22.89 -6.85 -23.64
CA ASN A 4 22.08 -7.95 -23.09
C ASN A 4 22.59 -9.37 -23.43
N VAL A 5 23.72 -9.49 -24.12
CA VAL A 5 24.23 -10.79 -24.61
C VAL A 5 24.72 -11.70 -23.46
N LEU A 6 25.14 -11.11 -22.33
CA LEU A 6 25.52 -11.86 -21.12
C LEU A 6 24.37 -12.70 -20.54
N LYS A 7 23.11 -12.23 -20.66
CA LYS A 7 21.93 -12.99 -20.20
C LYS A 7 21.77 -14.33 -20.95
N TYR A 8 22.31 -14.41 -22.16
CA TYR A 8 22.25 -15.58 -23.03
C TYR A 8 23.60 -16.30 -23.15
N GLY A 9 24.48 -16.11 -22.16
CA GLY A 9 25.78 -16.79 -22.10
C GLY A 9 26.77 -16.32 -23.17
N GLY A 10 26.74 -15.04 -23.57
CA GLY A 10 27.71 -14.50 -24.51
C GLY A 10 27.38 -14.74 -25.99
N LYS A 11 26.26 -15.43 -26.29
CA LYS A 11 25.89 -15.82 -27.67
C LYS A 11 25.14 -14.70 -28.39
N SER A 12 25.65 -14.27 -29.56
CA SER A 12 24.98 -13.33 -30.44
C SER A 12 23.95 -14.04 -31.33
N GLY A 13 22.74 -13.47 -31.42
CA GLY A 13 21.62 -14.03 -32.19
C GLY A 13 20.69 -14.89 -31.34
N ILE A 14 19.41 -14.94 -31.73
CA ILE A 14 18.39 -15.77 -31.07
C ILE A 14 18.00 -16.92 -32.00
N LEU A 15 18.12 -18.15 -31.53
CA LEU A 15 17.56 -19.30 -32.23
C LEU A 15 16.03 -19.32 -32.05
N PRO A 16 15.26 -19.80 -33.03
CA PRO A 16 13.85 -20.03 -32.85
C PRO A 16 13.63 -21.03 -31.71
N LYS A 17 12.53 -20.84 -30.97
CA LYS A 17 12.19 -21.74 -29.86
C LYS A 17 12.03 -23.18 -30.38
N VAL A 18 12.71 -24.11 -29.74
CA VAL A 18 12.62 -25.54 -30.05
C VAL A 18 11.16 -25.99 -29.93
N ARG A 19 10.64 -26.60 -30.99
CA ARG A 19 9.27 -27.14 -31.00
C ARG A 19 9.25 -28.45 -30.20
N PRO A 20 8.43 -28.57 -29.14
CA PRO A 20 8.35 -29.82 -28.40
C PRO A 20 7.68 -30.90 -29.24
N ILE A 21 8.19 -32.14 -29.15
CA ILE A 21 7.63 -33.30 -29.85
C ILE A 21 6.19 -33.56 -29.37
N PHE A 22 5.96 -33.42 -28.07
CA PHE A 22 4.64 -33.56 -27.46
C PHE A 22 4.11 -32.20 -26.99
N ARG A 23 2.91 -31.84 -27.45
CA ARG A 23 2.22 -30.60 -27.04
C ARG A 23 1.40 -30.76 -25.75
N LYS A 24 1.04 -31.99 -25.41
CA LYS A 24 0.28 -32.36 -24.21
C LYS A 24 1.17 -33.17 -23.29
N PRO A 25 0.91 -33.17 -21.97
CA PRO A 25 1.58 -34.07 -21.05
C PRO A 25 1.31 -35.52 -21.45
N ILE A 26 2.31 -36.37 -21.23
CA ILE A 26 2.31 -37.75 -21.73
C ILE A 26 2.09 -38.75 -20.60
N ARG A 27 2.62 -38.40 -19.42
CA ARG A 27 2.49 -39.17 -18.19
C ARG A 27 1.62 -38.42 -17.19
N PRO A 28 0.99 -39.13 -16.24
CA PRO A 28 0.43 -38.48 -15.07
C PRO A 28 1.53 -37.74 -14.27
N PRO A 29 1.17 -36.64 -13.58
CA PRO A 29 2.10 -35.93 -12.71
C PRO A 29 2.57 -36.86 -11.58
N THR A 30 3.85 -36.75 -11.20
CA THR A 30 4.42 -37.53 -10.07
C THR A 30 3.79 -37.07 -8.75
N GLU A 31 3.79 -37.90 -7.71
CA GLU A 31 3.27 -37.55 -6.37
C GLU A 31 3.82 -36.22 -5.85
N TYR A 32 5.13 -35.99 -6.04
CA TYR A 32 5.79 -34.73 -5.70
C TYR A 32 5.24 -33.52 -6.48
N GLU A 33 4.94 -33.70 -7.76
CA GLU A 33 4.41 -32.63 -8.62
C GLU A 33 2.95 -32.34 -8.23
N GLN A 34 2.17 -33.38 -7.91
CA GLN A 34 0.80 -33.24 -7.41
C GLN A 34 0.77 -32.53 -6.05
N ALA A 35 1.59 -32.95 -5.09
CA ALA A 35 1.67 -32.30 -3.78
C ALA A 35 2.06 -30.81 -3.89
N LYS A 36 2.91 -30.46 -4.85
CA LYS A 36 3.21 -29.06 -5.16
C LYS A 36 2.02 -28.31 -5.74
N GLU A 37 1.33 -28.88 -6.72
CA GLU A 37 0.14 -28.26 -7.29
C GLU A 37 -0.95 -28.07 -6.22
N ASP A 38 -1.14 -29.05 -5.34
CA ASP A 38 -2.11 -29.00 -4.24
C ASP A 38 -1.72 -28.00 -3.14
N SER A 39 -0.42 -27.80 -2.90
CA SER A 39 0.07 -26.78 -1.97
C SER A 39 -0.23 -25.35 -2.42
N ILE A 40 -0.48 -25.15 -3.72
CA ILE A 40 -0.82 -23.84 -4.27
C ILE A 40 -2.34 -23.72 -4.24
N GLU A 41 -2.85 -22.86 -3.36
CA GLU A 41 -4.28 -22.53 -3.30
C GLU A 41 -4.74 -21.88 -4.62
N THR A 42 -5.30 -22.70 -5.51
CA THR A 42 -5.82 -22.27 -6.82
C THR A 42 -7.33 -22.48 -6.89
N GLY A 43 -8.03 -21.48 -7.45
CA GLY A 43 -9.49 -21.50 -7.62
C GLY A 43 -10.21 -20.51 -6.72
N TYR A 44 -11.53 -20.70 -6.56
CA TYR A 44 -12.34 -19.86 -5.68
C TYR A 44 -12.20 -20.32 -4.23
N ALA A 45 -12.10 -19.39 -3.27
CA ALA A 45 -12.01 -19.70 -1.83
C ALA A 45 -13.30 -20.32 -1.27
N GLU A 46 -13.19 -21.16 -0.24
CA GLU A 46 -14.33 -21.84 0.38
C GLU A 46 -15.42 -20.86 0.87
N GLY A 47 -16.69 -21.20 0.67
CA GLY A 47 -17.84 -20.34 1.04
C GLY A 47 -18.23 -19.24 0.05
N ILE A 48 -17.39 -18.91 -0.94
CA ILE A 48 -17.76 -17.93 -1.99
C ILE A 48 -18.65 -18.62 -3.05
N PRO A 49 -19.82 -18.04 -3.42
CA PRO A 49 -20.67 -18.59 -4.47
C PRO A 49 -19.94 -18.57 -5.82
N LEU A 50 -20.07 -19.67 -6.57
CA LEU A 50 -19.39 -19.85 -7.86
C LEU A 50 -20.16 -19.13 -8.97
N PRO A 51 -19.48 -18.43 -9.89
CA PRO A 51 -20.15 -17.81 -11.02
C PRO A 51 -20.73 -18.86 -11.97
N LYS A 52 -21.88 -18.53 -12.57
CA LYS A 52 -22.50 -19.32 -13.64
C LYS A 52 -22.14 -18.70 -14.98
N ILE A 53 -21.43 -19.44 -15.83
CA ILE A 53 -21.08 -19.02 -17.19
C ILE A 53 -21.89 -19.89 -18.16
N ASN A 54 -22.69 -19.29 -19.02
CA ASN A 54 -23.54 -19.98 -20.01
C ASN A 54 -24.43 -21.07 -19.39
N GLY A 55 -25.03 -20.77 -18.23
CA GLY A 55 -25.94 -21.69 -17.51
C GLY A 55 -25.25 -22.87 -16.80
N LYS A 56 -23.92 -22.98 -16.86
CA LYS A 56 -23.15 -24.01 -16.14
C LYS A 56 -22.37 -23.41 -14.98
N GLU A 57 -22.42 -24.10 -13.84
CA GLU A 57 -21.61 -23.73 -12.67
C GLU A 57 -20.14 -24.03 -12.95
N VAL A 58 -19.28 -23.04 -12.72
CA VAL A 58 -17.84 -23.20 -12.86
C VAL A 58 -17.32 -24.02 -11.69
N SER A 59 -16.55 -25.07 -11.97
CA SER A 59 -15.90 -25.87 -10.93
C SER A 59 -14.99 -25.00 -10.06
N ARG A 60 -15.04 -25.20 -8.73
CA ARG A 60 -14.20 -24.47 -7.77
C ARG A 60 -12.72 -24.68 -8.04
N LYS A 61 -12.34 -25.93 -8.32
CA LYS A 61 -10.96 -26.34 -8.66
C LYS A 61 -10.83 -26.49 -10.17
N GLN A 62 -9.66 -26.14 -10.70
CA GLN A 62 -9.36 -26.36 -12.11
C GLN A 62 -9.28 -27.87 -12.39
N PRO A 63 -9.87 -28.36 -13.49
CA PRO A 63 -9.78 -29.77 -13.83
C PRO A 63 -8.33 -30.13 -14.19
N PRO A 64 -7.85 -31.34 -13.82
CA PRO A 64 -6.49 -31.76 -14.12
C PRO A 64 -6.27 -31.84 -15.64
N LYS A 65 -5.04 -31.55 -16.07
CA LYS A 65 -4.67 -31.62 -17.49
C LYS A 65 -4.75 -33.07 -17.97
N LYS A 66 -5.50 -33.30 -19.06
CA LYS A 66 -5.57 -34.62 -19.70
C LYS A 66 -4.20 -35.00 -20.28
N TYR A 67 -3.68 -36.16 -19.89
CA TYR A 67 -2.46 -36.74 -20.46
C TYR A 67 -2.78 -37.79 -21.52
N VAL A 68 -1.84 -38.04 -22.43
CA VAL A 68 -1.95 -39.08 -23.48
C VAL A 68 -0.66 -39.87 -23.49
N THR A 69 -0.72 -41.16 -23.19
CA THR A 69 0.49 -42.00 -23.10
C THR A 69 1.16 -42.16 -24.46
N VAL A 70 2.46 -42.45 -24.44
CA VAL A 70 3.24 -42.68 -25.67
C VAL A 70 2.66 -43.83 -26.47
N GLU A 71 2.27 -44.91 -25.79
CA GLU A 71 1.64 -46.08 -26.40
C GLU A 71 0.34 -45.71 -27.14
N GLN A 72 -0.55 -44.92 -26.51
CA GLN A 72 -1.76 -44.44 -27.15
C GLN A 72 -1.45 -43.58 -28.39
N ARG A 73 -0.40 -42.77 -28.33
CA ARG A 73 0.08 -41.95 -29.45
C ARG A 73 0.64 -42.79 -30.58
N ILE A 74 1.39 -43.85 -30.26
CA ILE A 74 1.96 -44.78 -31.24
C ILE A 74 0.85 -45.56 -31.95
N ASN A 75 -0.18 -45.98 -31.22
CA ASN A 75 -1.32 -46.70 -31.79
C ASN A 75 -2.15 -45.85 -32.77
N GLN A 76 -2.08 -44.52 -32.66
CA GLN A 76 -2.73 -43.59 -33.59
C GLN A 76 -1.91 -43.35 -34.88
N ILE A 77 -0.67 -43.82 -34.96
CA ILE A 77 0.17 -43.67 -36.15
C ILE A 77 -0.37 -44.58 -37.25
N LYS A 78 -0.76 -43.99 -38.38
CA LYS A 78 -1.19 -44.73 -39.56
C LYS A 78 0.04 -45.28 -40.29
N PHE A 79 0.29 -46.57 -40.13
CA PHE A 79 1.21 -47.30 -41.00
C PHE A 79 0.49 -47.66 -42.31
N PRO A 80 1.21 -47.69 -43.45
CA PRO A 80 0.64 -48.21 -44.69
C PRO A 80 0.27 -49.69 -44.52
N GLU A 81 -0.87 -50.10 -45.09
CA GLU A 81 -1.44 -51.45 -44.94
C GLU A 81 -0.58 -52.54 -45.61
N LEU A 82 0.14 -52.17 -46.67
CA LEU A 82 1.03 -53.06 -47.41
C LEU A 82 2.32 -53.30 -46.64
N THR A 83 2.77 -54.56 -46.59
CA THR A 83 4.08 -54.88 -46.02
C THR A 83 5.22 -54.45 -46.96
N LEU A 84 6.41 -54.19 -46.42
CA LEU A 84 7.61 -53.79 -47.21
C LEU A 84 7.93 -54.74 -48.38
N LYS A 85 7.55 -56.02 -48.27
CA LYS A 85 7.72 -57.01 -49.33
C LYS A 85 6.72 -56.79 -50.47
N GLN A 86 5.43 -56.61 -50.15
CA GLN A 86 4.36 -56.30 -51.11
C GLN A 86 4.57 -54.92 -51.77
N MET A 87 5.14 -53.95 -51.04
CA MET A 87 5.50 -52.65 -51.60
C MET A 87 6.55 -52.72 -52.71
N ASN A 88 7.37 -53.77 -52.76
CA ASN A 88 8.41 -53.91 -53.77
C ASN A 88 7.90 -54.39 -55.13
N GLU A 89 6.68 -54.93 -55.17
CA GLU A 89 6.02 -55.44 -56.38
C GLU A 89 5.27 -54.34 -57.14
N LEU A 90 5.12 -53.16 -56.53
CA LEU A 90 4.45 -52.00 -57.12
C LEU A 90 5.32 -51.26 -58.14
N PRO A 91 4.70 -50.47 -59.05
CA PRO A 91 5.40 -49.51 -59.90
C PRO A 91 6.33 -48.59 -59.10
N ALA A 92 7.45 -48.18 -59.71
CA ALA A 92 8.53 -47.46 -59.01
C ALA A 92 8.06 -46.20 -58.25
N GLU A 93 7.15 -45.41 -58.83
CA GLU A 93 6.64 -44.19 -58.21
C GLU A 93 5.75 -44.46 -57.00
N GLU A 94 4.85 -45.44 -57.09
CA GLU A 94 3.97 -45.84 -55.99
C GLU A 94 4.77 -46.49 -54.87
N ARG A 95 5.73 -47.35 -55.22
CA ARG A 95 6.67 -47.97 -54.27
C ARG A 95 7.40 -46.93 -53.42
N ASP A 96 7.92 -45.88 -54.05
CA ASP A 96 8.64 -44.82 -53.34
C ASP A 96 7.71 -44.01 -52.44
N ALA A 97 6.48 -43.74 -52.87
CA ALA A 97 5.48 -43.07 -52.04
C ALA A 97 5.15 -43.89 -50.77
N TYR A 98 4.87 -45.18 -50.91
CA TYR A 98 4.57 -46.08 -49.79
C TYR A 98 5.77 -46.26 -48.86
N LYS A 99 6.98 -46.42 -49.40
CA LYS A 99 8.21 -46.48 -48.57
C LYS A 99 8.44 -45.19 -47.79
N ARG A 100 8.26 -44.01 -48.42
CA ARG A 100 8.38 -42.72 -47.71
C ARG A 100 7.36 -42.61 -46.59
N GLN A 101 6.12 -43.04 -46.81
CA GLN A 101 5.10 -43.06 -45.76
C GLN A 101 5.47 -44.01 -44.62
N TYR A 102 5.95 -45.21 -44.95
CA TYR A 102 6.42 -46.18 -43.97
C TYR A 102 7.55 -45.62 -43.11
N TYR A 103 8.60 -45.07 -43.72
CA TYR A 103 9.73 -44.49 -42.98
C TYR A 103 9.34 -43.24 -42.17
N ARG A 104 8.42 -42.40 -42.67
CA ARG A 104 7.87 -41.28 -41.88
C ARG A 104 7.17 -41.77 -40.62
N ALA A 105 6.34 -42.81 -40.74
CA ALA A 105 5.67 -43.42 -39.59
C ALA A 105 6.67 -44.05 -38.62
N GLN A 106 7.70 -44.74 -39.15
CA GLN A 106 8.76 -45.34 -38.35
C GLN A 106 9.59 -44.30 -37.58
N PHE A 107 10.10 -43.26 -38.24
CA PHE A 107 10.86 -42.20 -37.56
C PHE A 107 10.01 -41.44 -36.53
N LEU A 108 8.71 -41.28 -36.79
CA LEU A 108 7.81 -40.65 -35.84
C LEU A 108 7.59 -41.54 -34.60
N LYS A 109 7.47 -42.87 -34.79
CA LYS A 109 7.44 -43.84 -33.68
C LYS A 109 8.75 -43.82 -32.87
N GLU A 110 9.89 -43.84 -33.54
CA GLU A 110 11.22 -43.80 -32.90
C GLU A 110 11.43 -42.50 -32.12
N ALA A 111 11.04 -41.35 -32.68
CA ALA A 111 11.10 -40.05 -32.00
C ALA A 111 10.26 -40.02 -30.72
N TYR A 112 9.07 -40.64 -30.73
CA TYR A 112 8.24 -40.77 -29.54
C TYR A 112 8.88 -41.62 -28.44
N LEU A 113 9.42 -42.78 -28.79
CA LEU A 113 10.12 -43.67 -27.84
C LEU A 113 11.39 -43.04 -27.28
N GLN A 114 12.14 -42.30 -28.10
CA GLN A 114 13.36 -41.63 -27.65
C GLN A 114 13.06 -40.48 -26.70
N GLU A 115 12.01 -39.70 -26.98
CA GLU A 115 11.61 -38.60 -26.11
C GLU A 115 11.00 -39.11 -24.80
N GLU A 116 10.30 -40.25 -24.80
CA GLU A 116 9.88 -40.93 -23.58
C GLU A 116 11.08 -41.27 -22.68
N LYS A 117 12.11 -41.93 -23.24
CA LYS A 117 13.34 -42.25 -22.50
C LYS A 117 14.02 -41.01 -21.95
N ARG A 118 14.01 -39.91 -22.72
CA ARG A 118 14.57 -38.63 -22.27
C ARG A 118 13.77 -38.05 -21.10
N LEU A 119 12.44 -38.10 -21.16
CA LEU A 119 11.58 -37.58 -20.09
C LEU A 119 11.76 -38.39 -18.81
N ASN A 120 11.76 -39.73 -18.90
CA ASN A 120 12.00 -40.59 -17.73
C ASN A 120 13.34 -40.26 -17.05
N ARG A 121 14.42 -40.05 -17.83
CA ARG A 121 15.72 -39.62 -17.27
C ARG A 121 15.65 -38.26 -16.58
N ILE A 122 14.89 -37.31 -17.12
CA ILE A 122 14.71 -35.99 -16.49
C ILE A 122 13.97 -36.14 -15.16
N ASP A 123 12.98 -37.01 -15.11
CA ASP A 123 12.20 -37.25 -13.90
C ASP A 123 13.02 -37.94 -12.80
N GLU A 124 13.79 -38.96 -13.16
CA GLU A 124 14.78 -39.57 -12.25
C GLU A 124 15.77 -38.55 -11.69
N LEU A 125 16.26 -37.62 -12.52
CA LEU A 125 17.17 -36.56 -12.08
C LEU A 125 16.48 -35.57 -11.14
N LYS A 126 15.22 -35.19 -11.41
CA LYS A 126 14.45 -34.31 -10.53
C LYS A 126 14.19 -34.96 -9.18
N GLU A 127 13.84 -36.25 -9.17
CA GLU A 127 13.63 -37.01 -7.93
C GLU A 127 14.91 -37.08 -7.10
N LYS A 128 16.06 -37.39 -7.72
CA LYS A 128 17.37 -37.37 -7.04
C LYS A 128 17.69 -36.01 -6.44
N VAL A 129 17.51 -34.92 -7.19
CA VAL A 129 17.74 -33.56 -6.69
C VAL A 129 16.78 -33.23 -5.55
N HIS A 130 15.53 -33.66 -5.63
CA HIS A 130 14.56 -33.44 -4.56
C HIS A 130 14.95 -34.18 -3.27
N GLN A 131 15.33 -35.46 -3.36
CA GLN A 131 15.80 -36.25 -2.22
C GLN A 131 17.04 -35.61 -1.57
N GLN A 132 18.04 -35.20 -2.38
CA GLN A 132 19.22 -34.51 -1.86
C GLN A 132 18.88 -33.20 -1.14
N ASN A 133 17.90 -32.45 -1.63
CA ASN A 133 17.45 -31.23 -0.97
C ASN A 133 16.74 -31.52 0.37
N LEU A 134 15.92 -32.57 0.43
CA LEU A 134 15.28 -33.00 1.68
C LEU A 134 16.32 -33.47 2.70
N GLU A 135 17.30 -34.27 2.28
CA GLU A 135 18.40 -34.71 3.14
C GLU A 135 19.22 -33.51 3.65
N ARG A 136 19.50 -32.54 2.78
CA ARG A 136 20.20 -31.31 3.19
C ARG A 136 19.38 -30.52 4.21
N GLN A 137 18.08 -30.36 4.00
CA GLN A 137 17.21 -29.67 4.95
C GLN A 137 17.14 -30.40 6.30
N ALA A 138 17.04 -31.73 6.28
CA ALA A 138 17.05 -32.55 7.49
C ALA A 138 18.39 -32.42 8.24
N ARG A 139 19.52 -32.39 7.51
CA ARG A 139 20.84 -32.15 8.10
C ARG A 139 20.95 -30.77 8.72
N LEU A 140 20.52 -29.72 8.04
CA LEU A 140 20.52 -28.35 8.60
C LEU A 140 19.68 -28.26 9.88
N GLN A 141 18.49 -28.87 9.90
CA GLN A 141 17.66 -28.91 11.11
C GLN A 141 18.30 -29.72 12.25
N GLN A 142 19.06 -30.76 11.93
CA GLN A 142 19.83 -31.52 12.91
C GLN A 142 21.03 -30.73 13.42
N GLU A 143 21.74 -30.03 12.54
CA GLU A 143 22.84 -29.13 12.89
C GLU A 143 22.36 -28.00 13.80
N GLU A 144 21.24 -27.33 13.48
CA GLU A 144 20.63 -26.32 14.38
C GLU A 144 20.33 -26.89 15.77
N LYS A 145 19.75 -28.10 15.84
CA LYS A 145 19.47 -28.78 17.12
C LYS A 145 20.76 -29.13 17.88
N LEU A 146 21.80 -29.57 17.18
CA LEU A 146 23.09 -29.93 17.77
C LEU A 146 23.88 -28.71 18.21
N GLU A 147 23.84 -27.61 17.45
CA GLU A 147 24.40 -26.32 17.83
C GLU A 147 23.80 -25.83 19.15
N HIS A 148 22.50 -26.01 19.36
CA HIS A 148 21.88 -25.69 20.65
C HIS A 148 22.20 -26.67 21.79
N GLN A 149 22.71 -27.89 21.51
CA GLN A 149 22.99 -28.93 22.51
C GLN A 149 24.49 -29.06 22.87
N ASN A 150 25.39 -28.48 22.09
CA ASN A 150 26.82 -28.61 22.30
C ASN A 150 27.30 -27.84 23.56
N LYS A 151 27.83 -28.59 24.53
CA LYS A 151 28.38 -28.11 25.82
C LYS A 151 29.57 -27.13 25.70
N THR A 152 30.10 -26.91 24.51
CA THR A 152 31.15 -25.91 24.24
C THR A 152 30.65 -24.46 24.32
N ILE A 153 29.34 -24.23 24.44
CA ILE A 153 28.74 -22.91 24.60
C ILE A 153 28.96 -22.32 26.00
N GLU A 154 29.26 -23.13 27.01
CA GLU A 154 29.47 -22.68 28.40
C GLU A 154 30.69 -21.75 28.58
N GLY A 155 31.59 -21.68 27.60
CA GLY A 155 32.76 -20.79 27.59
C GLY A 155 32.57 -19.47 26.83
N LEU A 156 31.42 -19.25 26.17
CA LEU A 156 31.10 -18.01 25.47
C LEU A 156 30.24 -17.11 26.37
N PRO A 157 30.47 -15.79 26.41
CA PRO A 157 29.60 -14.88 27.15
C PRO A 157 28.19 -14.95 26.58
N THR A 158 27.21 -15.37 27.39
CA THR A 158 25.83 -15.55 26.96
C THR A 158 25.07 -14.22 27.08
N MET A 159 24.52 -13.74 25.96
CA MET A 159 23.55 -12.64 25.96
C MET A 159 22.11 -13.13 26.16
N GLN A 160 21.93 -14.30 26.80
CA GLN A 160 20.64 -14.96 26.90
C GLN A 160 19.60 -14.07 27.59
N ALA A 161 19.99 -13.35 28.65
CA ALA A 161 19.10 -12.41 29.33
C ALA A 161 18.66 -11.20 28.46
N LEU A 162 19.44 -10.79 27.47
CA LEU A 162 19.06 -9.76 26.48
C LEU A 162 18.14 -10.35 25.40
N LEU A 163 18.42 -11.57 24.97
CA LEU A 163 17.62 -12.28 23.96
C LEU A 163 16.24 -12.66 24.51
N ASP A 164 16.17 -13.17 25.74
CA ASP A 164 14.94 -13.61 26.42
C ASP A 164 14.03 -12.44 26.76
N LYS A 165 14.59 -11.30 27.16
CA LYS A 165 13.82 -10.06 27.41
C LYS A 165 13.22 -9.48 26.12
N GLY A 166 13.76 -9.89 24.97
CA GLY A 166 13.41 -9.33 23.67
C GLY A 166 13.89 -7.90 23.53
N MET A 167 14.18 -7.48 22.29
CA MET A 167 14.61 -6.11 22.00
C MET A 167 13.52 -5.07 22.30
N MET A 168 12.26 -5.50 22.41
CA MET A 168 11.10 -4.62 22.56
C MET A 168 10.14 -5.16 23.63
N ARG A 169 9.92 -4.37 24.68
CA ARG A 169 8.86 -4.63 25.66
C ARG A 169 7.50 -4.34 25.04
N ARG A 170 6.59 -5.31 25.03
CA ARG A 170 5.18 -5.08 24.67
C ARG A 170 4.51 -4.26 25.78
N ARG A 171 3.72 -3.26 25.39
CA ARG A 171 2.93 -2.47 26.35
C ARG A 171 1.86 -3.34 27.01
N THR A 172 1.57 -3.08 28.28
CA THR A 172 0.43 -3.72 28.96
C THR A 172 -0.90 -3.18 28.41
N LYS A 173 -2.01 -3.87 28.69
CA LYS A 173 -3.34 -3.40 28.25
C LYS A 173 -3.68 -2.03 28.85
N GLU A 174 -3.37 -1.84 30.13
CA GLU A 174 -3.52 -0.56 30.84
C GLU A 174 -2.70 0.56 30.20
N GLU A 175 -1.43 0.31 29.85
CA GLU A 175 -0.58 1.28 29.16
C GLU A 175 -1.14 1.67 27.78
N ILE A 176 -1.75 0.71 27.07
CA ILE A 176 -2.38 0.97 25.78
C ILE A 176 -3.64 1.83 25.94
N GLU A 177 -4.45 1.56 26.96
CA GLU A 177 -5.66 2.33 27.26
C GLU A 177 -5.33 3.76 27.68
N LEU A 178 -4.36 3.94 28.58
CA LEU A 178 -3.88 5.26 28.99
C LEU A 178 -3.38 6.06 27.79
N LEU A 179 -2.59 5.45 26.91
CA LEU A 179 -2.07 6.10 25.71
C LEU A 179 -3.20 6.49 24.75
N LYS A 180 -4.23 5.64 24.60
CA LYS A 180 -5.42 5.97 23.80
C LYS A 180 -6.15 7.18 24.37
N GLU A 181 -6.34 7.25 25.68
CA GLU A 181 -6.99 8.40 26.31
C GLU A 181 -6.17 9.69 26.17
N GLN A 182 -4.84 9.62 26.31
CA GLN A 182 -3.97 10.77 26.04
C GLN A 182 -4.08 11.25 24.59
N ARG A 183 -4.13 10.32 23.62
CA ARG A 183 -4.32 10.67 22.20
C ARG A 183 -5.69 11.30 21.95
N ASN A 184 -6.74 10.75 22.55
CA ASN A 184 -8.10 11.29 22.44
C ASN A 184 -8.18 12.69 23.04
N LEU A 185 -7.57 12.90 24.21
CA LEU A 185 -7.48 14.20 24.87
C LEU A 185 -6.76 15.20 23.96
N ASN A 186 -5.59 14.86 23.43
CA ASN A 186 -4.83 15.75 22.54
C ASN A 186 -5.62 16.10 21.26
N ARG A 187 -6.33 15.13 20.68
CA ARG A 187 -7.21 15.39 19.53
C ARG A 187 -8.33 16.36 19.88
N LYS A 188 -9.05 16.11 20.99
CA LYS A 188 -10.14 16.97 21.45
C LYS A 188 -9.67 18.37 21.81
N LEU A 189 -8.49 18.51 22.42
CA LEU A 189 -7.90 19.81 22.72
C LEU A 189 -7.61 20.59 21.45
N LYS A 190 -7.05 19.94 20.42
CA LYS A 190 -6.81 20.60 19.13
C LYS A 190 -8.10 21.03 18.46
N GLU A 191 -9.10 20.14 18.40
CA GLU A 191 -10.43 20.47 17.85
C GLU A 191 -11.10 21.63 18.61
N LEU A 192 -10.93 21.68 19.93
CA LEU A 192 -11.43 22.77 20.76
C LEU A 192 -10.71 24.08 20.44
N GLN A 193 -9.39 24.08 20.33
CA GLN A 193 -8.60 25.26 19.94
C GLN A 193 -9.00 25.78 18.54
N ASP A 194 -9.18 24.88 17.58
CA ASP A 194 -9.61 25.25 16.23
C ASP A 194 -11.00 25.90 16.24
N LYS A 195 -11.93 25.37 17.04
CA LYS A 195 -13.27 25.95 17.23
C LYS A 195 -13.24 27.29 17.96
N GLU A 196 -12.40 27.44 18.97
CA GLU A 196 -12.22 28.71 19.69
C GLU A 196 -11.67 29.78 18.75
N ASN A 197 -10.67 29.44 17.92
CA ASN A 197 -10.14 30.35 16.90
C ASN A 197 -11.21 30.74 15.86
N GLN A 198 -12.05 29.80 15.42
CA GLN A 198 -13.17 30.10 14.53
C GLN A 198 -14.20 31.01 15.20
N ALA A 199 -14.57 30.73 16.45
CA ALA A 199 -15.50 31.55 17.21
C ALA A 199 -14.96 32.96 17.42
N GLN A 200 -13.67 33.11 17.69
CA GLN A 200 -13.01 34.41 17.79
C GLN A 200 -13.11 35.19 16.47
N LYS A 201 -12.81 34.57 15.32
CA LYS A 201 -12.96 35.22 14.00
C LYS A 201 -14.39 35.66 13.71
N VAL A 202 -15.38 34.85 14.09
CA VAL A 202 -16.80 35.21 13.93
C VAL A 202 -17.15 36.41 14.82
N LEU A 203 -16.59 36.46 16.03
CA LEU A 203 -16.77 37.56 16.97
C LEU A 203 -16.09 38.84 16.45
N GLU A 204 -14.87 38.74 15.92
CA GLU A 204 -14.17 39.83 15.22
C GLU A 204 -15.01 40.36 14.04
N LEU A 205 -15.56 39.45 13.22
CA LEU A 205 -16.46 39.81 12.13
C LEU A 205 -17.72 40.49 12.64
N TYR A 206 -18.33 40.00 13.71
CA TYR A 206 -19.51 40.64 14.32
C TYR A 206 -19.20 42.06 14.80
N HIS A 207 -18.05 42.26 15.42
CA HIS A 207 -17.60 43.59 15.85
C HIS A 207 -17.31 44.52 14.67
N ALA A 208 -16.77 43.99 13.57
CA ALA A 208 -16.52 44.72 12.34
C ALA A 208 -17.81 44.99 11.54
N ALA A 209 -18.82 44.13 11.64
CA ALA A 209 -20.08 44.25 10.93
C ALA A 209 -20.86 45.52 11.27
N ALA A 210 -20.60 46.11 12.45
CA ALA A 210 -21.12 47.43 12.81
C ALA A 210 -20.69 48.55 11.83
N ASN A 211 -19.57 48.35 11.12
CA ASN A 211 -19.05 49.27 10.12
C ASN A 211 -19.38 48.86 8.68
N PHE A 212 -20.07 47.72 8.47
CA PHE A 212 -20.44 47.27 7.14
C PHE A 212 -21.68 48.01 6.66
N ILE A 213 -21.65 48.44 5.40
CA ILE A 213 -22.78 49.07 4.73
C ILE A 213 -23.70 47.96 4.23
N THR A 214 -24.93 47.92 4.74
CA THR A 214 -25.91 46.87 4.41
C THR A 214 -27.17 47.42 3.74
N THR A 215 -27.51 48.69 3.96
CA THR A 215 -28.67 49.37 3.38
C THR A 215 -28.24 50.54 2.49
N GLU A 216 -29.15 50.98 1.61
CA GLU A 216 -28.91 52.15 0.74
C GLU A 216 -28.73 53.45 1.55
N GLU A 217 -29.48 53.61 2.64
CA GLU A 217 -29.32 54.77 3.55
C GLU A 217 -27.91 54.83 4.17
N GLN A 218 -27.40 53.70 4.64
CA GLN A 218 -26.03 53.60 5.17
C GLN A 218 -24.98 53.88 4.10
N LEU A 219 -25.29 53.58 2.83
CA LEU A 219 -24.39 53.85 1.71
C LEU A 219 -24.30 55.35 1.44
N GLU A 220 -25.43 56.05 1.40
CA GLU A 220 -25.45 57.51 1.22
C GLU A 220 -24.71 58.22 2.36
N GLU A 221 -24.98 57.85 3.61
CA GLU A 221 -24.27 58.39 4.78
C GLU A 221 -22.76 58.12 4.72
N ALA A 222 -22.35 56.91 4.32
CA ALA A 222 -20.94 56.58 4.17
C ALA A 222 -20.26 57.34 3.03
N ILE A 223 -20.96 57.57 1.92
CA ILE A 223 -20.47 58.40 0.80
C ILE A 223 -20.28 59.84 1.29
N HIS A 224 -21.29 60.44 1.93
CA HIS A 224 -21.16 61.78 2.49
C HIS A 224 -20.00 61.86 3.50
N ARG A 225 -19.86 60.88 4.40
CA ARG A 225 -18.76 60.86 5.36
C ARG A 225 -17.39 60.73 4.68
N ALA A 226 -17.25 59.85 3.70
CA ALA A 226 -16.00 59.63 2.97
C ALA A 226 -15.58 60.85 2.14
N PHE A 227 -16.55 61.55 1.51
CA PHE A 227 -16.29 62.66 0.58
C PHE A 227 -16.42 64.06 1.20
N GLU A 228 -17.00 64.23 2.39
CA GLU A 228 -17.13 65.55 3.03
C GLU A 228 -16.31 65.65 4.32
N VAL A 229 -16.21 64.57 5.12
CA VAL A 229 -15.57 64.59 6.44
C VAL A 229 -14.15 64.01 6.36
N ASP A 230 -13.98 62.88 5.68
CA ASP A 230 -12.71 62.15 5.67
C ASP A 230 -11.71 62.61 4.60
N VAL A 231 -12.07 63.53 3.70
CA VAL A 231 -11.14 64.09 2.71
C VAL A 231 -9.98 64.82 3.39
N GLY A 232 -10.25 65.50 4.51
CA GLY A 232 -9.20 66.13 5.34
C GLY A 232 -8.31 65.10 6.08
N VAL A 233 -8.84 63.92 6.39
CA VAL A 233 -8.08 62.82 7.00
C VAL A 233 -7.25 62.07 5.95
N PHE A 234 -7.78 61.93 4.73
CA PHE A 234 -7.08 61.31 3.61
C PHE A 234 -5.93 62.19 3.10
N GLU A 235 -6.13 63.50 2.98
CA GLU A 235 -5.05 64.46 2.65
C GLU A 235 -4.01 64.59 3.76
N GLY A 236 -4.43 64.56 5.03
CA GLY A 236 -3.52 64.45 6.18
C GLY A 236 -2.73 63.13 6.18
N ASN A 237 -3.33 62.03 5.75
CA ASN A 237 -2.64 60.75 5.61
C ASN A 237 -1.69 60.71 4.40
N HIS A 238 -2.00 61.40 3.30
CA HIS A 238 -1.13 61.45 2.12
C HIS A 238 0.06 62.40 2.31
N THR A 239 -0.15 63.58 2.89
CA THR A 239 0.93 64.50 3.29
C THR A 239 1.81 63.90 4.38
N THR A 240 1.24 63.08 5.26
CA THR A 240 2.05 62.30 6.20
C THR A 240 2.78 61.14 5.54
N ILE A 241 2.36 60.54 4.41
CA ILE A 241 3.14 59.46 3.76
C ILE A 241 4.46 60.00 3.19
N GLU A 242 4.46 61.17 2.56
CA GLU A 242 5.69 61.82 2.09
C GLU A 242 6.58 62.24 3.28
N ALA A 243 6.01 62.84 4.32
CA ALA A 243 6.73 63.17 5.55
C ALA A 243 7.18 61.92 6.37
N LYS A 244 6.48 60.79 6.27
CA LYS A 244 6.80 59.49 6.91
C LYS A 244 7.93 58.75 6.20
N LEU A 245 8.17 59.03 4.92
CA LEU A 245 9.32 58.53 4.17
C LEU A 245 10.59 59.35 4.47
N GLU A 246 10.45 60.64 4.76
CA GLU A 246 11.56 61.53 5.11
C GLU A 246 12.03 61.40 6.57
N ASN A 247 11.13 61.15 7.51
CA ASN A 247 11.47 60.97 8.93
C ASN A 247 11.59 59.49 9.33
N ARG A 248 12.81 59.06 9.62
CA ARG A 248 13.22 57.73 10.07
C ARG A 248 12.76 57.39 11.52
N SER A 249 11.55 57.78 11.92
CA SER A 249 10.95 57.42 13.22
C SER A 249 9.59 56.70 13.05
N LEU A 250 9.61 55.59 12.32
CA LEU A 250 8.51 54.61 12.23
C LEU A 250 8.11 53.98 13.59
N GLY A 251 8.81 54.29 14.69
CA GLY A 251 8.59 53.67 15.99
C GLY A 251 7.32 54.13 16.73
N TYR A 252 6.86 55.36 16.57
CA TYR A 252 5.79 55.90 17.44
C TYR A 252 4.38 55.43 17.04
N LEU A 253 4.02 55.52 15.75
CA LEU A 253 2.72 55.04 15.25
C LEU A 253 2.62 53.51 15.27
N THR A 254 3.74 52.81 15.03
CA THR A 254 3.77 51.35 15.22
C THR A 254 3.73 51.00 16.70
N ALA A 255 4.32 51.79 17.60
CA ALA A 255 4.21 51.58 19.04
C ALA A 255 2.78 51.75 19.55
N GLU A 256 2.03 52.78 19.13
CA GLU A 256 0.63 52.96 19.55
C GLU A 256 -0.28 51.84 19.04
N ALA A 257 -0.17 51.47 17.77
CA ALA A 257 -0.94 50.36 17.20
C ALA A 257 -0.56 49.00 17.83
N ASN A 258 0.72 48.81 18.16
CA ASN A 258 1.18 47.63 18.89
C ASN A 258 0.73 47.65 20.34
N GLU A 259 0.70 48.81 21.01
CA GLU A 259 0.24 48.96 22.39
C GLU A 259 -1.25 48.63 22.50
N GLN A 260 -2.08 49.09 21.56
CA GLN A 260 -3.49 48.71 21.50
C GLN A 260 -3.66 47.21 21.32
N LYS A 261 -2.95 46.59 20.36
CA LYS A 261 -2.98 45.14 20.15
C LYS A 261 -2.48 44.35 21.36
N ILE A 262 -1.48 44.85 22.07
CA ILE A 262 -0.96 44.24 23.29
C ILE A 262 -1.96 44.38 24.43
N LYS A 263 -2.58 45.55 24.62
CA LYS A 263 -3.63 45.77 25.61
C LYS A 263 -4.82 44.84 25.36
N ASP A 264 -5.26 44.75 24.12
CA ASP A 264 -6.33 43.85 23.70
C ASP A 264 -5.98 42.39 23.96
N ALA A 265 -4.76 41.96 23.61
CA ALA A 265 -4.30 40.60 23.88
C ALA A 265 -4.19 40.28 25.38
N VAL A 266 -3.80 41.25 26.20
CA VAL A 266 -3.66 41.09 27.67
C VAL A 266 -5.02 41.07 28.36
N LEU A 267 -5.97 41.91 27.92
CA LEU A 267 -7.32 42.00 28.49
C LEU A 267 -8.30 40.99 27.87
N GLY A 268 -7.88 40.28 26.81
CA GLY A 268 -8.74 39.37 26.06
C GLY A 268 -9.87 40.11 25.34
N GLU A 269 -9.59 41.33 24.87
CA GLU A 269 -10.49 42.21 24.12
C GLU A 269 -10.13 42.19 22.62
N ILE A 270 -11.06 42.66 21.80
CA ILE A 270 -10.88 42.80 20.35
C ILE A 270 -11.24 44.25 20.01
N ASP A 271 -10.26 45.08 19.67
CA ASP A 271 -10.42 46.51 19.36
C ASP A 271 -11.24 47.24 20.45
N GLY A 272 -10.90 47.02 21.73
CA GLY A 272 -11.59 47.58 22.90
C GLY A 272 -13.03 47.07 23.14
N LYS A 273 -13.46 46.02 22.43
CA LYS A 273 -14.75 45.33 22.62
C LYS A 273 -14.54 43.97 23.32
N PRO A 274 -15.56 43.43 24.02
CA PRO A 274 -15.40 42.17 24.76
C PRO A 274 -15.01 41.02 23.82
N GLY A 275 -13.96 40.29 24.18
CA GLY A 275 -13.52 39.10 23.44
C GLY A 275 -14.17 37.81 23.89
N LEU A 276 -13.76 36.71 23.26
CA LEU A 276 -14.42 35.40 23.36
C LEU A 276 -14.52 34.87 24.79
N GLN A 277 -13.48 35.05 25.61
CA GLN A 277 -13.45 34.57 26.99
C GLN A 277 -14.48 35.29 27.86
N GLN A 278 -14.57 36.61 27.75
CA GLN A 278 -15.53 37.41 28.52
C GLN A 278 -16.98 37.05 28.15
N VAL A 279 -17.25 36.78 26.86
CA VAL A 279 -18.56 36.31 26.39
C VAL A 279 -18.87 34.90 26.92
N LYS A 280 -17.88 34.00 26.90
CA LYS A 280 -18.02 32.63 27.41
C LYS A 280 -18.32 32.61 28.91
N GLU A 281 -17.61 33.39 29.71
CA GLU A 281 -17.81 33.51 31.16
C GLU A 281 -19.17 34.11 31.54
N LEU A 282 -19.70 35.01 30.70
CA LEU A 282 -21.02 35.58 30.87
C LEU A 282 -22.10 34.56 30.53
N LEU A 283 -21.96 33.83 29.43
CA LEU A 283 -22.90 32.76 29.04
C LEU A 283 -22.87 31.55 29.98
N SER A 284 -21.70 31.20 30.53
CA SER A 284 -21.55 30.10 31.50
C SER A 284 -22.09 30.45 32.90
N GLY A 285 -22.34 31.73 33.17
CA GLY A 285 -22.72 32.23 34.49
C GLY A 285 -21.62 32.10 35.54
N GLU A 286 -20.40 31.72 35.15
CA GLU A 286 -19.25 31.59 36.05
C GLU A 286 -18.85 32.95 36.62
N ARG A 287 -18.92 34.01 35.80
CA ARG A 287 -18.65 35.38 36.25
C ARG A 287 -19.57 35.81 37.38
N GLU A 288 -20.85 35.46 37.32
CA GLU A 288 -21.79 35.76 38.40
C GLU A 288 -21.51 34.95 39.66
N LYS A 289 -21.15 33.67 39.51
CA LYS A 289 -20.78 32.82 40.65
C LYS A 289 -19.54 33.35 41.36
N VAL A 290 -18.50 33.72 40.60
CA VAL A 290 -17.27 34.32 41.13
C VAL A 290 -17.58 35.66 41.80
N LYS A 291 -18.41 36.52 41.20
CA LYS A 291 -18.83 37.79 41.80
C LYS A 291 -19.58 37.60 43.11
N ARG A 292 -20.50 36.63 43.17
CA ARG A 292 -21.24 36.28 44.41
C ARG A 292 -20.30 35.73 45.48
N GLN A 293 -19.36 34.85 45.12
CA GLN A 293 -18.35 34.33 46.05
C GLN A 293 -17.43 35.43 46.58
N ALA A 294 -16.95 36.34 45.71
CA ALA A 294 -16.14 37.47 46.11
C ALA A 294 -16.90 38.41 47.07
N GLN A 295 -18.18 38.67 46.80
CA GLN A 295 -19.04 39.46 47.69
C GLN A 295 -19.30 38.79 49.04
N LEU A 296 -19.43 37.45 49.07
CA LEU A 296 -19.54 36.70 50.33
C LEU A 296 -18.23 36.74 51.12
N ASN A 297 -17.08 36.59 50.45
CA ASN A 297 -15.77 36.68 51.09
C ASN A 297 -15.45 38.09 51.61
N LEU A 298 -15.90 39.15 50.91
CA LEU A 298 -15.80 40.54 51.37
C LEU A 298 -16.76 40.88 52.52
N LYS A 299 -17.84 40.12 52.72
CA LYS A 299 -18.76 40.27 53.85
C LYS A 299 -18.36 39.44 55.07
N ASN A 300 -17.53 38.42 54.87
CA ASN A 300 -17.03 37.53 55.93
C ASN A 300 -15.65 37.94 56.47
N ASN A 301 -15.03 38.98 55.89
CA ASN A 301 -13.87 39.70 56.42
C ASN A 301 -14.32 41.08 56.92
#